data_AF-A0A7V9DQP6-F1
#
_entry.id   AF-A0A7V9DQP6-F1
#
_cell.length_a   1.000
_cell.length_b   1.000
_cell.length_c   1.000
_cell.angle_alpha   90.00
_cell.angle_beta   90.00
_cell.angle_gamma   90.00
#
_symmetry.space_group_name_H-M   'P 1'
#
loop_
_entity.id
_entity.type
_entity.pdbx_description
1 polymer ?
#
loop_
_entity_poly.entity_id
_entity_poly.type
_entity_poly.pdbx_seq_one_letter_code
_entity_poly.pdbx_strand_id
1 'polypeptide(L)'
;EAIVDAGETGAYPVSIDGSTLVGSDLVAAALADSRGGVERGRIAARFHHGLAAGVAAMCQRLRAETALGTVALSGGVFANVVLLRDVSRLLEAAGFVVLRHRQVPCNDGGISVGQAVVAAARAHHRPTDLLRSEPRRTGAGDV
;
A
#
# COMPACT_ATOMS: atom_id res chain seq x y z
N GLU A 1 -8.62 7.68 14.24
CA GLU A 1 -7.39 8.25 14.81
C GLU A 1 -7.62 9.25 15.95
N ALA A 2 -8.59 10.18 15.86
CA ALA A 2 -8.75 11.26 16.84
C ALA A 2 -8.99 10.84 18.29
N ILE A 3 -9.45 9.60 18.52
CA ILE A 3 -9.70 9.05 19.86
C ILE A 3 -8.64 8.03 20.30
N VAL A 4 -7.63 7.74 19.47
CA VAL A 4 -6.62 6.71 19.77
C VAL A 4 -5.85 7.11 21.04
N ASP A 5 -5.86 6.22 22.03
CA ASP A 5 -5.05 6.39 23.24
C ASP A 5 -3.57 6.21 22.91
N ALA A 6 -2.77 7.26 23.12
CA ALA A 6 -1.34 7.27 22.84
C ALA A 6 -0.51 6.43 23.84
N GLY A 7 -1.08 6.11 25.01
CA GLY A 7 -0.41 5.30 26.05
C GLY A 7 -0.66 3.80 25.94
N GLU A 8 -1.65 3.36 25.16
CA GLU A 8 -1.93 1.94 24.97
C GLU A 8 -0.91 1.35 23.98
N THR A 9 -0.18 0.32 24.39
CA THR A 9 0.82 -0.36 23.54
C THR A 9 0.37 -1.73 23.04
N GLY A 10 -0.80 -2.21 23.47
CA GLY A 10 -1.35 -3.49 23.04
C GLY A 10 -1.79 -3.49 21.58
N ALA A 11 -1.98 -4.70 21.03
CA ALA A 11 -2.45 -4.94 19.68
C ALA A 11 -3.42 -6.11 19.67
N TYR A 12 -4.44 -6.07 18.82
CA TYR A 12 -5.27 -7.24 18.58
C TYR A 12 -4.57 -8.22 17.62
N PRO A 13 -4.71 -9.54 17.84
CA PRO A 13 -4.19 -10.53 16.91
C PRO A 13 -4.93 -10.45 15.58
N VAL A 14 -4.22 -10.74 14.49
CA VAL A 14 -4.80 -10.90 13.16
C VAL A 14 -4.13 -12.07 12.47
N SER A 15 -4.94 -13.05 12.08
CA SER A 15 -4.46 -14.21 11.35
C SER A 15 -4.21 -13.88 9.89
N ILE A 16 -3.33 -14.65 9.24
CA ILE A 16 -3.06 -14.55 7.82
C ILE A 16 -3.38 -15.87 7.14
N ASP A 17 -4.37 -15.88 6.27
CA ASP A 17 -4.75 -17.02 5.44
C ASP A 17 -4.30 -16.79 3.98
N GLY A 18 -3.33 -17.57 3.51
CA GLY A 18 -2.68 -17.33 2.23
C GLY A 18 -2.11 -15.91 2.16
N SER A 19 -2.62 -15.10 1.23
CA SER A 19 -2.29 -13.68 1.03
C SER A 19 -3.34 -12.71 1.61
N THR A 20 -4.21 -13.18 2.51
CA THR A 20 -5.31 -12.40 3.07
C THR A 20 -5.17 -12.24 4.58
N LEU A 21 -5.35 -11.01 5.09
CA LEU A 21 -5.50 -10.74 6.52
C LEU A 21 -6.93 -11.05 6.95
N VAL A 22 -7.11 -11.84 8.00
CA VAL A 22 -8.43 -12.22 8.51
C VAL A 22 -8.99 -11.09 9.39
N GLY A 23 -9.60 -10.10 8.75
CA GLY A 23 -10.08 -8.88 9.42
C GLY A 23 -11.16 -9.11 10.49
N SER A 24 -11.88 -10.23 10.43
CA SER A 24 -12.86 -10.62 11.45
C SER A 24 -12.22 -10.81 12.82
N ASP A 25 -10.95 -11.18 12.90
CA ASP A 25 -10.23 -11.35 14.18
C ASP A 25 -10.15 -10.02 14.93
N LEU A 26 -9.77 -8.94 14.22
CA LEU A 26 -9.67 -7.60 14.76
C LEU A 26 -11.04 -7.07 15.21
N VAL A 27 -12.08 -7.32 14.40
CA VAL A 27 -13.45 -6.89 14.72
C VAL A 27 -13.99 -7.66 15.92
N ALA A 28 -13.79 -8.97 15.99
CA ALA A 28 -14.23 -9.79 17.11
C ALA A 28 -13.56 -9.37 18.42
N ALA A 29 -12.25 -9.10 18.40
CA ALA A 29 -11.52 -8.62 19.56
C ALA A 29 -12.00 -7.24 20.03
N ALA A 30 -12.22 -6.30 19.09
CA ALA A 30 -12.76 -4.98 19.42
C ALA A 30 -14.19 -5.05 20.00
N LEU A 31 -15.03 -5.94 19.49
CA LEU A 31 -16.39 -6.17 20.01
C LEU A 31 -16.35 -6.78 21.41
N ALA A 32 -15.43 -7.71 21.68
CA ALA A 32 -15.26 -8.30 23.01
C ALA A 32 -14.86 -7.23 24.04
N ASP A 33 -13.86 -6.40 23.73
CA ASP A 33 -13.42 -5.29 24.59
C ASP A 33 -14.53 -4.25 24.79
N SER A 34 -15.30 -3.94 23.73
CA SER A 34 -16.44 -3.02 23.83
C SER A 34 -17.53 -3.56 24.75
N ARG A 35 -17.80 -4.87 24.75
CA ARG A 35 -18.75 -5.51 25.67
C ARG A 35 -18.21 -5.61 27.09
N GLY A 36 -16.89 -5.70 27.24
CA GLY A 36 -16.18 -5.68 28.52
C GLY A 36 -16.01 -4.28 29.14
N GLY A 37 -16.50 -3.22 28.49
CA GLY A 37 -16.41 -1.85 29.00
C GLY A 37 -15.02 -1.23 28.89
N VAL A 38 -14.15 -1.73 28.00
CA VAL A 38 -12.85 -1.12 27.74
C VAL A 38 -13.05 0.26 27.11
N GLU A 39 -12.19 1.21 27.51
CA GLU A 39 -12.19 2.57 27.01
C GLU A 39 -11.98 2.61 25.48
N ARG A 40 -12.73 3.47 24.79
CA ARG A 40 -12.82 3.48 23.31
C ARG A 40 -11.48 3.80 22.65
N GLY A 41 -10.69 4.68 23.24
CA GLY A 41 -9.37 5.02 22.76
C GLY A 41 -8.38 3.88 22.82
N ARG A 42 -8.43 3.06 23.88
CA ARG A 42 -7.65 1.82 23.98
C ARG A 42 -8.07 0.79 22.93
N ILE A 43 -9.37 0.62 22.70
CA ILE A 43 -9.89 -0.26 21.62
C ILE A 43 -9.38 0.22 20.26
N ALA A 44 -9.48 1.52 20.00
CA ALA A 44 -9.01 2.12 18.76
C ALA A 44 -7.50 1.92 18.57
N ALA A 45 -6.69 2.13 19.62
CA ALA A 45 -5.25 1.91 19.59
C ALA A 45 -4.90 0.45 19.25
N ARG A 46 -5.46 -0.50 19.99
CA ARG A 46 -5.23 -1.95 19.78
C ARG A 46 -5.61 -2.42 18.38
N PHE A 47 -6.71 -1.88 17.85
CA PHE A 47 -7.13 -2.17 16.48
C PHE A 47 -6.12 -1.66 15.45
N HIS A 48 -5.66 -0.40 15.57
CA HIS A 48 -4.66 0.16 14.65
C HIS A 48 -3.34 -0.61 14.73
N HIS A 49 -2.86 -0.93 15.94
CA HIS A 49 -1.64 -1.71 16.12
C HIS A 49 -1.75 -3.13 15.57
N GLY A 50 -2.89 -3.79 15.77
CA GLY A 50 -3.15 -5.13 15.23
C GLY A 50 -3.13 -5.14 13.71
N LEU A 51 -3.83 -4.19 13.08
CA LEU A 51 -3.82 -4.03 11.63
C LEU A 51 -2.42 -3.72 11.09
N ALA A 52 -1.69 -2.81 11.75
CA ALA A 52 -0.33 -2.45 11.35
C ALA A 52 0.63 -3.65 11.43
N ALA A 53 0.54 -4.44 12.49
CA ALA A 53 1.31 -5.67 12.66
C ALA A 53 0.97 -6.71 11.57
N GLY A 54 -0.31 -6.89 11.25
CA GLY A 54 -0.75 -7.78 10.17
C GLY A 54 -0.18 -7.37 8.81
N VAL A 55 -0.25 -6.09 8.46
CA VAL A 55 0.32 -5.56 7.21
C VAL A 55 1.83 -5.80 7.15
N ALA A 56 2.56 -5.49 8.23
CA ALA A 56 4.00 -5.70 8.27
C ALA A 56 4.39 -7.19 8.12
N ALA A 57 3.65 -8.09 8.80
CA ALA A 57 3.84 -9.52 8.68
C ALA A 57 3.57 -10.04 7.25
N MET A 58 2.52 -9.54 6.59
CA MET A 58 2.26 -9.87 5.19
C MET A 58 3.40 -9.43 4.27
N CYS A 59 3.90 -8.20 4.42
CA CYS A 59 5.03 -7.71 3.62
C CYS A 59 6.29 -8.56 3.82
N GLN A 60 6.58 -8.98 5.06
CA GLN A 60 7.72 -9.88 5.34
C GLN A 60 7.56 -11.25 4.65
N ARG A 61 6.36 -11.83 4.66
CA ARG A 61 6.08 -13.08 3.94
C ARG A 61 6.29 -12.92 2.43
N LEU A 62 5.72 -11.86 1.84
CA LEU A 62 5.89 -11.57 0.41
C LEU A 62 7.35 -11.31 0.04
N ARG A 63 8.15 -10.70 0.92
CA ARG A 63 9.60 -10.53 0.70
C ARG A 63 10.33 -11.87 0.64
N ALA A 64 9.96 -12.84 1.47
CA ALA A 64 10.56 -14.17 1.42
C ALA A 64 10.31 -14.87 0.06
N GLU A 65 9.17 -14.58 -0.56
CA GLU A 65 8.76 -15.16 -1.85
C GLU A 65 9.31 -14.40 -3.07
N THR A 66 9.49 -13.08 -2.96
CA THR A 66 9.78 -12.19 -4.11
C THR A 66 11.13 -11.50 -4.05
N ALA A 67 11.83 -11.55 -2.91
CA ALA A 67 13.03 -10.77 -2.59
C ALA A 67 12.85 -9.24 -2.65
N LEU A 68 11.62 -8.72 -2.77
CA LEU A 68 11.37 -7.28 -2.80
C LEU A 68 11.61 -6.64 -1.43
N GLY A 69 12.45 -5.59 -1.41
CA GLY A 69 12.80 -4.84 -0.20
C GLY A 69 12.17 -3.44 -0.10
N THR A 70 11.34 -3.04 -1.05
CA THR A 70 10.71 -1.71 -1.09
C THR A 70 9.18 -1.85 -1.03
N VAL A 71 8.52 -1.08 -0.16
CA VAL A 71 7.07 -1.06 0.00
C VAL A 71 6.56 0.36 -0.20
N ALA A 72 5.55 0.54 -1.06
CA ALA A 72 4.87 1.82 -1.24
C ALA A 72 3.51 1.81 -0.52
N LEU A 73 3.30 2.77 0.38
CA LEU A 73 2.04 2.96 1.12
C LEU A 73 1.21 4.05 0.42
N SER A 74 0.03 3.66 -0.07
CA SER A 74 -0.85 4.49 -0.91
C SER A 74 -2.31 4.10 -0.72
N GLY A 75 -3.25 4.94 -1.17
CA GLY A 75 -4.68 4.77 -0.96
C GLY A 75 -5.18 5.64 0.20
N GLY A 76 -6.47 6.03 0.16
CA GLY A 76 -7.05 6.98 1.12
C GLY A 76 -6.97 6.52 2.58
N VAL A 77 -6.89 5.21 2.83
CA VAL A 77 -6.72 4.64 4.18
C VAL A 77 -5.41 5.08 4.83
N PHE A 78 -4.35 5.32 4.05
CA PHE A 78 -3.06 5.82 4.55
C PHE A 78 -3.02 7.35 4.73
N ALA A 79 -4.16 8.05 4.56
CA ALA A 79 -4.31 9.40 5.11
C ALA A 79 -4.46 9.40 6.63
N ASN A 80 -4.80 8.25 7.24
CA ASN A 80 -4.81 8.06 8.69
C ASN A 80 -3.37 8.05 9.21
N VAL A 81 -3.01 9.08 9.99
CA VAL A 81 -1.65 9.34 10.46
C VAL A 81 -1.17 8.25 11.41
N VAL A 82 -2.06 7.73 12.26
CA VAL A 82 -1.73 6.63 13.19
C VAL A 82 -1.35 5.38 12.41
N LEU A 83 -2.21 4.96 11.48
CA LEU A 83 -1.96 3.76 10.69
C LEU A 83 -0.70 3.91 9.81
N LEU A 84 -0.55 5.04 9.12
CA LEU A 84 0.62 5.31 8.30
C LEU A 84 1.91 5.27 9.12
N ARG A 85 1.93 5.93 10.28
CA ARG A 85 3.08 5.94 11.19
C ARG A 85 3.43 4.53 11.66
N ASP A 86 2.44 3.77 12.13
CA ASP A 86 2.67 2.48 12.77
C ASP A 86 3.13 1.42 11.75
N VAL A 87 2.50 1.39 10.56
CA VAL A 87 2.93 0.52 9.46
C VAL A 87 4.33 0.90 8.98
N SER A 88 4.61 2.19 8.77
CA SER A 88 5.95 2.65 8.34
C SER A 88 7.01 2.21 9.33
N ARG A 89 6.80 2.46 10.63
CA ARG A 89 7.73 2.10 11.70
C ARG A 89 8.02 0.60 11.72
N LEU A 90 7.00 -0.24 11.61
CA LEU A 90 7.16 -1.70 11.65
C LEU A 90 7.89 -2.22 10.40
N LEU A 91 7.61 -1.67 9.22
CA LEU A 91 8.29 -2.04 7.99
C LEU A 91 9.76 -1.57 7.96
N GLU A 92 10.03 -0.33 8.38
CA GLU A 92 11.38 0.21 8.48
C GLU A 92 12.22 -0.61 9.49
N ALA A 93 11.65 -0.96 10.64
CA ALA A 93 12.30 -1.84 11.62
C ALA A 93 12.58 -3.24 11.06
N ALA A 94 11.78 -3.72 10.12
CA ALA A 94 11.98 -4.97 9.40
C ALA A 94 12.93 -4.84 8.18
N GLY A 95 13.57 -3.67 8.00
CA GLY A 95 14.55 -3.43 6.95
C GLY A 95 13.97 -3.25 5.56
N PHE A 96 12.72 -2.76 5.45
CA PHE A 96 12.16 -2.30 4.18
C PHE A 96 12.48 -0.82 3.93
N VAL A 97 12.63 -0.47 2.65
CA VAL A 97 12.52 0.92 2.21
C VAL A 97 11.04 1.26 2.04
N VAL A 98 10.54 2.24 2.80
CA VAL A 98 9.13 2.64 2.77
C VAL A 98 8.96 3.92 1.96
N LEU A 99 8.14 3.85 0.92
CA LEU A 99 7.73 4.99 0.10
C LEU A 99 6.35 5.46 0.52
N ARG A 100 6.19 6.78 0.69
CA ARG A 100 4.93 7.43 1.04
C ARG A 100 4.69 8.65 0.17
N HIS A 101 3.42 8.99 -0.01
CA HIS A 101 3.00 10.20 -0.71
C HIS A 101 3.51 11.46 -0.01
N ARG A 102 3.96 12.45 -0.80
CA ARG A 102 4.42 13.77 -0.31
C ARG A 102 3.92 14.93 -1.17
N GLN A 103 3.99 14.78 -2.49
CA GLN A 103 3.65 15.85 -3.45
C GLN A 103 2.27 15.65 -4.08
N VAL A 104 1.76 14.42 -4.04
CA VAL A 104 0.47 14.01 -4.59
C VAL A 104 -0.31 13.41 -3.43
N PRO A 105 -1.62 13.67 -3.29
CA PRO A 105 -2.39 13.06 -2.23
C PRO A 105 -2.48 11.54 -2.42
N CYS A 106 -2.48 10.79 -1.32
CA CYS A 106 -2.61 9.33 -1.36
C CYS A 106 -4.03 8.86 -1.69
N ASN A 107 -5.00 9.78 -1.79
CA ASN A 107 -6.40 9.52 -2.12
C ASN A 107 -6.66 9.68 -3.63
N ASP A 108 -7.93 9.69 -4.03
CA ASP A 108 -8.34 9.68 -5.44
C ASP A 108 -7.83 10.89 -6.24
N GLY A 109 -7.48 11.99 -5.57
CA GLY A 109 -6.82 13.13 -6.20
C GLY A 109 -5.45 12.81 -6.82
N GLY A 110 -4.82 11.68 -6.44
CA GLY A 110 -3.54 11.22 -6.97
C GLY A 110 -3.63 10.14 -8.04
N ILE A 111 -4.82 9.59 -8.31
CA ILE A 111 -4.98 8.43 -9.22
C ILE A 111 -4.56 8.79 -10.65
N SER A 112 -4.96 9.96 -11.15
CA SER A 112 -4.66 10.39 -12.51
C SER A 112 -3.15 10.47 -12.78
N VAL A 113 -2.37 10.89 -11.79
CA VAL A 113 -0.90 10.93 -11.86
C VAL A 113 -0.33 9.51 -11.98
N GLY A 114 -0.82 8.58 -11.14
CA GLY A 114 -0.41 7.17 -11.22
C GLY A 114 -0.74 6.54 -12.59
N GLN A 115 -1.93 6.83 -13.11
CA GLN A 115 -2.35 6.37 -14.45
C GLN A 115 -1.44 6.90 -15.56
N ALA A 116 -1.11 8.20 -15.53
CA ALA A 116 -0.22 8.82 -16.51
C ALA A 116 1.19 8.19 -16.49
N VAL A 117 1.76 7.97 -15.30
CA VAL A 117 3.09 7.34 -15.15
C VAL A 117 3.09 5.88 -15.65
N VAL A 118 2.05 5.10 -15.31
CA VAL A 118 1.92 3.71 -15.79
C VAL A 118 1.78 3.68 -17.32
N ALA A 119 0.99 4.58 -17.91
CA ALA A 119 0.85 4.68 -19.36
C ALA A 119 2.18 5.03 -20.05
N ALA A 120 2.90 6.03 -19.52
CA ALA A 120 4.22 6.42 -20.02
C ALA A 120 5.22 5.26 -19.95
N ALA A 121 5.35 4.60 -18.79
CA ALA A 121 6.24 3.46 -18.62
C ALA A 121 5.93 2.32 -19.62
N ARG A 122 4.64 2.01 -19.84
CA ARG A 122 4.21 1.01 -20.83
C ARG A 122 4.53 1.42 -22.26
N ALA A 123 4.40 2.70 -22.60
CA ALA A 123 4.75 3.22 -23.92
C ALA A 123 6.27 3.15 -24.19
N HIS A 124 7.09 3.42 -23.17
CA HIS A 124 8.55 3.30 -23.24
C HIS A 124 9.04 1.85 -23.32
N HIS A 125 8.24 0.87 -22.91
CA HIS A 125 8.53 -0.56 -23.02
C HIS A 125 8.03 -1.22 -24.32
N ARG A 126 7.44 -0.46 -25.27
CA ARG A 126 7.20 -1.01 -26.61
C ARG A 126 8.51 -1.00 -27.41
N PRO A 127 8.96 -2.15 -27.97
CA PRO A 127 10.06 -2.12 -28.93
C PRO A 127 9.69 -1.21 -30.10
N THR A 128 10.66 -0.39 -30.50
CA THR A 128 10.57 0.67 -31.51
C THR A 128 10.40 0.10 -32.93
N ASP A 129 9.34 -0.67 -33.20
CA ASP A 129 9.22 -1.42 -34.47
C ASP A 129 8.06 -1.00 -35.38
N LEU A 130 7.49 0.20 -35.18
CA LEU A 130 6.39 0.70 -36.02
C LEU A 130 6.58 2.10 -36.60
N LEU A 131 7.83 2.60 -36.68
CA LEU A 131 8.14 3.86 -37.38
C LEU A 131 9.17 3.72 -38.50
N ARG A 132 9.37 2.51 -39.04
CA ARG A 132 10.13 2.31 -40.29
C ARG A 132 9.39 1.41 -41.26
N SER A 133 8.43 1.97 -41.99
CA SER A 133 8.20 1.65 -43.41
C SER A 133 7.10 2.54 -43.98
N GLU A 134 7.50 3.58 -44.70
CA GLU A 134 6.93 3.91 -46.01
C GLU A 134 8.03 4.67 -46.78
N PRO A 135 8.77 4.02 -47.71
CA PRO A 135 9.60 4.77 -48.63
C PRO A 135 8.71 5.48 -49.64
N ARG A 136 8.85 6.81 -49.72
CA ARG A 136 8.28 7.63 -50.80
C ARG A 136 8.67 7.00 -52.15
N ARG A 137 7.70 6.48 -52.90
CA ARG A 137 7.88 6.32 -54.34
C ARG A 137 7.69 7.68 -55.01
N THR A 138 8.81 8.40 -55.13
CA THR A 138 8.99 9.41 -56.18
C THR A 138 8.82 8.76 -57.55
N GLY A 139 8.11 9.44 -58.44
CA GLY A 139 7.93 9.04 -59.83
C GLY A 139 9.16 9.31 -60.73
N ALA A 140 8.91 9.20 -62.04
CA ALA A 140 9.83 9.12 -63.18
C ALA A 140 10.42 7.71 -63.34
N GLY A 141 10.30 7.01 -64.47
CA GLY A 141 10.09 7.41 -65.86
C GLY A 141 11.14 6.72 -66.72
N ASP A 142 10.76 6.34 -67.94
CA ASP A 142 11.60 6.03 -69.10
C ASP A 142 11.82 4.56 -69.55
N VAL A 143 11.40 4.41 -70.83
CA VAL A 143 11.65 3.46 -71.93
C VAL A 143 11.01 2.07 -71.92
#